data_AF-U1PT84-F1
#
_entry.id   AF-U1PT84-F1
#
_cell.length_a   1.000
_cell.length_b   1.000
_cell.length_c   1.000
_cell.angle_alpha   90.00
_cell.angle_beta   90.00
_cell.angle_gamma   90.00
#
_symmetry.space_group_name_H-M   'P 1'
#
loop_
_entity.id
_entity.type
_entity.pdbx_description
1 polymer ?
#
loop_
_entity_poly.entity_id
_entity_poly.type
_entity_poly.pdbx_seq_one_letter_code
_entity_poly.pdbx_strand_id
1 'polypeptide(L)' 'MYSFSTGVTLDPQKTIILYTGNGPESDTESYWGEDKPVWNNDGDTVIISNQAGRTVVTYSY' A
#
# COMPACT_ATOMS: atom_id res chain seq x y z
N MET A 1 1.26 -2.45 9.43
CA MET A 1 2.22 -1.90 8.47
C MET A 1 2.31 -2.89 7.32
N TYR A 2 2.18 -2.43 6.08
CA TYR A 2 2.35 -3.26 4.89
C TYR A 2 3.70 -3.01 4.24
N SER A 3 4.32 -4.07 3.72
CA SER A 3 5.57 -4.00 2.96
C SER A 3 5.42 -4.83 1.69
N PHE A 4 5.77 -4.25 0.53
CA PHE A 4 5.85 -5.02 -0.70
C PHE A 4 6.95 -6.08 -0.61
N SER A 5 6.66 -7.27 -1.12
CA SER A 5 7.65 -8.33 -1.28
C SER A 5 8.80 -7.88 -2.19
N THR A 6 10.01 -8.40 -1.93
CA THR A 6 11.16 -8.17 -2.81
C THR A 6 10.86 -8.68 -4.22
N GLY A 7 10.90 -7.80 -5.22
CA GLY A 7 10.63 -8.15 -6.62
C GLY A 7 9.39 -7.48 -7.22
N VAL A 8 8.55 -6.83 -6.42
CA VAL A 8 7.48 -5.97 -6.94
C VAL A 8 8.09 -4.78 -7.67
N THR A 9 7.73 -4.60 -8.93
CA THR A 9 8.17 -3.49 -9.78
C THR A 9 6.96 -2.68 -10.24
N LEU A 10 7.10 -1.35 -10.22
CA LEU A 10 6.10 -0.42 -10.75
C LEU A 10 6.70 0.39 -11.89
N ASP A 11 6.24 0.15 -13.10
CA ASP A 11 6.68 0.90 -14.27
C ASP A 11 6.20 2.36 -14.21
N PRO A 12 6.87 3.29 -14.92
CA PRO A 12 6.41 4.66 -15.04
C PRO A 12 4.93 4.75 -15.44
N GLN A 13 4.18 5.61 -14.76
CA GLN A 13 2.74 5.86 -14.99
C GLN A 13 1.81 4.66 -14.74
N LYS A 14 2.31 3.55 -14.16
CA LYS A 14 1.47 2.45 -13.69
C LYS A 14 1.02 2.67 -12.25
N THR A 15 0.01 1.90 -11.86
CA THR A 15 -0.59 1.94 -10.52
C THR A 15 -0.66 0.53 -9.95
N ILE A 16 -0.31 0.40 -8.67
CA ILE A 16 -0.67 -0.75 -7.85
C ILE A 16 -1.74 -0.27 -6.86
N ILE A 17 -2.80 -1.06 -6.69
CA ILE A 17 -3.87 -0.83 -5.73
C ILE A 17 -3.61 -1.72 -4.51
N LEU A 18 -3.50 -1.12 -3.33
CA LEU A 18 -3.38 -1.85 -2.07
C LEU A 18 -4.75 -1.94 -1.39
N TYR A 19 -5.25 -3.15 -1.23
CA TYR A 19 -6.44 -3.46 -0.45
C TYR A 19 -6.05 -3.89 0.97
N THR A 20 -6.84 -3.49 1.97
CA THR A 20 -6.61 -3.92 3.36
C THR A 20 -6.93 -5.40 3.56
N GLY A 21 -7.96 -5.90 2.88
CA GLY A 21 -8.44 -7.27 3.06
C GLY A 21 -7.59 -8.35 2.39
N ASN A 22 -8.17 -9.54 2.35
CA ASN A 22 -7.60 -10.70 1.66
C ASN A 22 -7.97 -10.69 0.17
N GLY A 23 -7.08 -11.23 -0.65
CA GLY A 23 -7.30 -11.44 -2.08
C GLY A 23 -6.11 -12.11 -2.76
N PRO A 24 -6.25 -12.46 -4.05
CA PRO A 24 -5.20 -13.11 -4.80
C PRO A 24 -4.09 -12.13 -5.19
N GLU A 25 -2.84 -12.59 -5.21
CA GLU A 25 -1.72 -11.81 -5.76
C GLU A 25 -1.92 -11.52 -7.25
N SER A 26 -1.67 -10.28 -7.66
CA SER A 26 -1.62 -9.90 -9.08
C SER A 26 -0.61 -8.78 -9.31
N ASP A 27 -0.28 -8.51 -10.57
CA ASP A 27 0.69 -7.46 -10.93
C ASP A 27 0.23 -6.04 -10.56
N THR A 28 -1.09 -5.83 -10.42
CA THR A 28 -1.68 -4.51 -10.20
C THR A 28 -2.41 -4.36 -8.88
N GLU A 29 -2.61 -5.46 -8.16
CA GLU A 29 -3.34 -5.49 -6.90
C GLU A 29 -2.54 -6.21 -5.83
N SER A 30 -2.45 -5.58 -4.68
CA SER A 30 -1.81 -6.11 -3.50
C SER A 30 -2.81 -6.17 -2.36
N TYR A 31 -2.67 -7.18 -1.51
CA TYR A 31 -3.61 -7.45 -0.42
C TYR A 31 -2.82 -7.53 0.89
N TRP A 32 -3.19 -6.73 1.87
CA TRP A 32 -2.53 -6.73 3.18
C TRP A 32 -2.98 -7.94 4.01
N GLY A 33 -4.17 -8.49 3.77
CA GLY A 33 -4.67 -9.65 4.51
C GLY A 33 -5.13 -9.31 5.93
N GLU A 34 -5.49 -8.05 6.17
CA GLU A 34 -6.10 -7.62 7.41
C GLU A 34 -7.59 -7.96 7.39
N ASP A 35 -8.05 -8.72 8.38
CA ASP A 35 -9.46 -9.09 8.51
C ASP A 35 -10.34 -7.96 9.08
N LYS A 36 -9.72 -6.82 9.42
CA LYS A 36 -10.39 -5.64 10.00
C LYS A 36 -10.06 -4.39 9.19
N PRO A 37 -10.98 -3.40 9.14
CA PRO A 37 -10.68 -2.12 8.53
C PRO A 37 -9.45 -1.49 9.17
N VAL A 38 -8.48 -1.11 8.35
CA VAL A 38 -7.29 -0.35 8.78
C VAL A 38 -7.53 1.14 8.64
N TRP A 39 -8.19 1.55 7.55
CA TRP A 39 -8.47 2.94 7.24
C TRP A 39 -9.76 3.42 7.89
N ASN A 40 -9.67 4.55 8.57
CA ASN A 40 -10.77 5.36 9.04
C ASN A 40 -11.09 6.43 7.96
N ASN A 41 -12.38 6.56 7.64
CA ASN A 41 -12.87 7.49 6.61
C ASN A 41 -12.98 8.96 7.07
N ASP A 42 -12.66 9.27 8.33
CA ASP A 42 -12.77 10.59 8.96
C ASP A 42 -11.39 11.25 9.25
N GLY A 43 -10.32 10.93 8.52
CA GLY A 43 -9.05 11.68 8.71
C GLY A 43 -7.73 10.95 8.56
N ASP A 44 -7.69 9.74 7.99
CA ASP A 44 -6.47 8.94 8.04
C ASP A 44 -5.37 9.45 7.10
N THR A 45 -4.13 9.22 7.55
CA THR A 45 -2.92 9.59 6.81
C THR A 45 -2.18 8.35 6.35
N VAL A 46 -1.97 8.23 5.04
CA VAL A 46 -1.05 7.25 4.46
C VAL A 46 0.36 7.82 4.41
N ILE A 47 1.33 7.02 4.87
CA ILE A 47 2.76 7.33 4.79
C ILE A 47 3.42 6.22 3.97
N ILE A 48 4.05 6.58 2.86
CA ILE A 48 4.85 5.66 2.04
C ILE A 48 6.32 5.98 2.27
N SER A 49 7.10 4.95 2.59
CA SER A 49 8.55 5.06 2.80
C SER A 49 9.32 4.19 1.82
N ASN A 50 10.49 4.66 1.39
CA ASN A 50 11.40 3.86 0.57
C ASN A 50 12.20 2.86 1.42
N GLN A 51 13.02 2.03 0.77
CA GLN A 51 13.83 1.01 1.44
C GLN A 51 14.84 1.56 2.46
N ALA A 52 15.24 2.83 2.34
CA ALA A 52 16.12 3.50 3.31
C ALA A 52 15.34 4.07 4.53
N GLY A 53 14.03 3.80 4.62
CA GLY A 53 13.16 4.31 5.68
C GLY A 53 12.83 5.79 5.54
N ARG A 54 13.02 6.38 4.35
CA ARG A 54 12.66 7.79 4.10
C ARG A 54 11.25 7.89 3.57
N THR A 55 10.44 8.73 4.19
CA THR A 55 9.11 9.08 3.70
C THR A 55 9.21 9.73 2.33
N VAL A 56 8.49 9.18 1.37
CA VAL A 56 8.40 9.70 -0.01
C VAL A 56 7.01 10.26 -0.31
N VAL A 57 5.97 9.79 0.39
CA VAL A 57 4.62 10.31 0.29
C VAL A 57 4.03 10.41 1.69
N THR A 58 3.33 11.51 1.94
CA THR A 58 2.38 11.67 3.05
C THR A 58 1.11 12.23 2.45
N TYR A 59 0.00 11.56 2.69
CA TYR A 59 -1.30 11.98 2.17
C TYR A 59 -2.38 11.73 3.21
N SER A 60 -3.19 12.75 3.48
CA SER A 60 -4.29 12.70 4.45
C SER A 60 -5.60 12.91 3.70
N TYR A 61 -6.64 12.16 4.08
CA TYR A 61 -8.00 12.36 3.61
C TYR A 61 -8.84 13.09 4.64
#